data_AF-A0A1V4W7I1-F1
#
_entry.id   AF-A0A1V4W7I1-F1
#
_cell.length_a   1.000
_cell.length_b   1.000
_cell.length_c   1.000
_cell.angle_alpha   90.00
_cell.angle_beta   90.00
_cell.angle_gamma   90.00
#
_symmetry.space_group_name_H-M   'P 1'
#
loop_
_entity.id
_entity.type
_entity.pdbx_description
1 polymer ?
#
loop_
_entity_poly.entity_id
_entity_poly.type
_entity_poly.pdbx_seq_one_letter_code
_entity_poly.pdbx_strand_id
1 'polypeptide(L)'
;MKRPFTRQEAIKDLSMLGIKEPQIYLLDIIPLVEMMWADGELQQSELALLDGYVCKRVRQINEIAGYAVIDPQDAQAFARRFTMQKPLPELLRMLRSLIGPSILSSSDSSYVDSVLKLMIEACIDIAANAVREYPYGLHDRFDSKEKNCFFEILKTIIDFKRPDRVNEK
;
A
#
# COMPACT_ATOMS: atom_id res chain seq x y z
N MET A 1 21.60 -7.87 -2.99
CA MET A 1 22.41 -7.00 -2.10
C MET A 1 21.66 -5.69 -1.87
N LYS A 2 21.40 -5.31 -0.62
CA LYS A 2 21.60 -3.94 -0.08
C LYS A 2 21.07 -3.87 1.36
N ARG A 3 21.79 -3.11 2.19
CA ARG A 3 21.60 -2.82 3.62
C ARG A 3 20.13 -2.72 4.07
N PRO A 4 19.81 -2.95 5.36
CA PRO A 4 18.54 -2.44 5.89
C PRO A 4 18.49 -0.93 5.63
N PHE A 5 17.53 -0.54 4.80
CA PHE A 5 17.29 0.84 4.41
C PHE A 5 16.93 1.62 5.67
N THR A 6 17.70 2.64 6.03
CA THR A 6 17.35 3.46 7.21
C THR A 6 16.12 4.32 6.90
N ARG A 7 15.35 4.71 7.92
CA ARG A 7 14.21 5.63 7.74
C ARG A 7 14.63 6.94 7.06
N GLN A 8 15.83 7.45 7.36
CA GLN A 8 16.35 8.68 6.75
C GLN A 8 16.62 8.52 5.26
N GLU A 9 17.21 7.40 4.84
CA GLU A 9 17.40 7.09 3.42
C GLU A 9 16.04 6.94 2.71
N ALA A 10 15.05 6.30 3.36
CA ALA A 10 13.68 6.21 2.85
C ALA A 10 13.05 7.58 2.59
N ILE A 11 13.11 8.48 3.58
CA ILE A 11 12.57 9.83 3.45
C ILE A 11 13.27 10.60 2.32
N LYS A 12 14.59 10.44 2.17
CA LYS A 12 15.35 11.08 1.10
C LYS A 12 14.89 10.60 -0.27
N ASP A 13 14.76 9.29 -0.46
CA ASP A 13 14.34 8.70 -1.73
C ASP A 13 12.90 9.12 -2.10
N LEU A 14 12.00 9.12 -1.12
CA LEU A 14 10.63 9.63 -1.30
C LEU A 14 10.61 11.11 -1.70
N SER A 15 11.44 11.93 -1.08
CA SER A 15 11.53 13.37 -1.38
C SER A 15 11.99 13.61 -2.83
N MET A 16 12.93 12.80 -3.34
CA MET A 16 13.35 12.85 -4.75
C MET A 16 12.21 12.50 -5.73
N LEU A 17 11.22 11.73 -5.28
CA LEU A 17 10.00 11.40 -6.04
C LEU A 17 8.86 12.41 -5.80
N GLY A 18 9.11 13.49 -5.07
CA GLY A 18 8.11 14.49 -4.72
C GLY A 18 7.07 13.98 -3.72
N ILE A 19 7.42 13.00 -2.88
CA ILE A 19 6.62 12.54 -1.74
C ILE A 19 7.30 13.05 -0.48
N LYS A 20 6.64 13.98 0.23
CA LYS A 20 7.19 14.64 1.42
C LYS A 20 6.33 14.37 2.64
N GLU A 21 6.82 14.63 3.84
CA GLU A 21 5.93 14.65 5.00
C GLU A 21 4.84 15.72 4.80
N PRO A 22 3.57 15.44 5.19
CA PRO A 22 3.10 14.24 5.88
C PRO A 22 2.66 13.08 4.95
N GLN A 23 2.77 13.22 3.62
CA GLN A 23 2.32 12.20 2.64
C GLN A 23 3.02 10.84 2.80
N ILE A 24 4.19 10.79 3.43
CA ILE A 24 4.90 9.53 3.74
C ILE A 24 4.03 8.57 4.54
N TYR A 25 3.14 9.07 5.41
CA TYR A 25 2.25 8.22 6.21
C TYR A 25 1.11 7.57 5.40
N LEU A 26 0.99 7.90 4.12
CA LEU A 26 0.03 7.37 3.15
C LEU A 26 0.66 6.36 2.18
N LEU A 27 1.94 6.01 2.33
CA LEU A 27 2.63 5.03 1.47
C LEU A 27 1.98 3.65 1.48
N ASP A 28 1.23 3.32 2.53
CA ASP A 28 0.41 2.11 2.64
C ASP A 28 -0.76 2.08 1.64
N ILE A 29 -1.02 3.15 0.87
CA ILE A 29 -1.92 3.14 -0.29
C ILE A 29 -1.30 2.43 -1.49
N ILE A 30 0.03 2.42 -1.62
CA ILE A 30 0.71 1.89 -2.82
C ILE A 30 0.37 0.41 -3.09
N PRO A 31 0.31 -0.49 -2.09
CA PRO A 31 -0.10 -1.87 -2.32
C PRO A 31 -1.53 -1.99 -2.84
N LEU A 32 -2.46 -1.13 -2.38
CA LEU A 32 -3.83 -1.12 -2.88
C LEU A 32 -3.86 -0.71 -4.36
N VAL A 33 -3.10 0.32 -4.73
CA VAL A 33 -2.94 0.75 -6.13
C VAL A 33 -2.34 -0.36 -6.99
N GLU A 34 -1.36 -1.11 -6.48
CA GLU A 34 -0.80 -2.26 -7.20
C GLU A 34 -1.83 -3.37 -7.41
N MET A 35 -2.70 -3.62 -6.43
CA MET A 35 -3.81 -4.56 -6.58
C MET A 35 -4.76 -4.12 -7.70
N MET A 36 -5.19 -2.86 -7.68
CA MET A 36 -6.12 -2.29 -8.68
C MET A 36 -5.58 -2.28 -10.11
N TRP A 37 -4.25 -2.36 -10.29
CA TRP A 37 -3.62 -2.38 -11.61
C TRP A 37 -3.09 -3.76 -12.01
N ALA A 38 -3.31 -4.78 -11.17
CA ALA A 38 -2.72 -6.10 -11.33
C ALA A 38 -3.25 -6.81 -12.58
N ASP A 39 -4.56 -6.73 -12.84
CA ASP A 39 -5.18 -7.32 -14.03
C ASP A 39 -4.91 -6.48 -15.30
N GLY A 40 -4.72 -5.16 -15.14
CA GLY A 40 -4.46 -4.18 -16.19
C GLY A 40 -5.49 -3.07 -16.26
N GLU A 41 -6.62 -3.20 -15.58
CA GLU A 41 -7.80 -2.35 -15.71
C GLU A 41 -8.30 -1.91 -14.35
N LEU A 42 -8.53 -0.62 -14.18
CA LEU A 42 -9.01 -0.07 -12.93
C LEU A 42 -10.54 0.08 -12.97
N GLN A 43 -11.22 -0.55 -12.01
CA GLN A 43 -12.68 -0.56 -11.91
C GLN A 43 -13.20 0.53 -10.97
N GLN A 44 -14.37 1.09 -11.27
CA GLN A 44 -14.98 2.15 -10.44
C GLN A 44 -15.32 1.67 -9.02
N SER A 45 -15.68 0.40 -8.87
CA SER A 45 -15.94 -0.21 -7.56
C SER A 45 -14.67 -0.30 -6.70
N GLU A 46 -13.51 -0.54 -7.31
CA GLU A 46 -12.21 -0.54 -6.60
C GLU A 46 -11.78 0.87 -6.17
N LEU A 47 -12.06 1.90 -6.99
CA LEU A 47 -11.84 3.30 -6.59
C LEU A 47 -12.64 3.66 -5.34
N ALA A 48 -13.89 3.21 -5.25
CA ALA A 48 -14.72 3.47 -4.06
C ALA A 48 -14.14 2.80 -2.80
N LEU A 49 -13.57 1.59 -2.93
CA LEU A 49 -12.86 0.92 -1.84
C LEU A 49 -11.60 1.69 -1.44
N LEU A 50 -10.82 2.16 -2.41
CA LEU A 50 -9.65 3.00 -2.15
C LEU A 50 -10.02 4.31 -1.44
N ASP A 51 -11.07 5.00 -1.89
CA ASP A 51 -11.54 6.24 -1.25
C ASP A 51 -11.96 6.00 0.21
N GLY A 52 -12.65 4.89 0.47
CA GLY A 52 -13.00 4.46 1.83
C GLY A 52 -11.76 4.19 2.69
N TYR A 53 -10.76 3.53 2.13
CA TYR A 53 -9.46 3.30 2.77
C TYR A 53 -8.77 4.61 3.13
N VAL A 54 -8.62 5.52 2.16
CA VAL A 54 -7.96 6.82 2.33
C VAL A 54 -8.63 7.61 3.45
N CYS A 55 -9.96 7.68 3.47
CA CYS A 55 -10.69 8.40 4.51
C CYS A 55 -10.44 7.80 5.91
N LYS A 56 -10.48 6.46 6.03
CA LYS A 56 -10.20 5.77 7.29
C LYS A 56 -8.75 6.00 7.74
N ARG A 57 -7.81 6.00 6.79
CA ARG A 57 -6.38 6.18 7.06
C ARG A 57 -6.04 7.59 7.54
N VAL A 58 -6.58 8.62 6.87
CA VAL A 58 -6.43 10.03 7.30
C VAL A 58 -6.97 10.23 8.70
N ARG A 59 -8.14 9.66 9.00
CA ARG A 59 -8.72 9.72 10.34
C ARG A 59 -7.78 9.12 11.38
N GLN A 60 -7.26 7.91 11.15
CA GLN A 60 -6.30 7.26 12.07
C GLN A 60 -5.04 8.12 12.29
N ILE A 61 -4.47 8.68 11.22
CA ILE A 61 -3.25 9.50 11.32
C ILE A 61 -3.53 10.75 12.16
N ASN A 62 -4.64 11.45 11.90
CA ASN A 62 -5.00 12.67 12.63
C ASN A 62 -5.38 12.37 14.10
N GLU A 63 -6.05 11.25 14.38
CA GLU A 63 -6.37 10.79 15.73
C GLU A 63 -5.09 10.52 16.54
N ILE A 64 -4.12 9.82 15.97
CA ILE A 64 -2.83 9.53 16.62
C ILE A 64 -2.04 10.81 16.88
N ALA A 65 -2.05 11.74 15.92
CA ALA A 65 -1.35 13.01 16.07
C ALA A 65 -2.03 13.96 17.07
N GLY A 66 -3.34 13.79 17.31
CA GLY A 66 -4.15 14.69 18.14
C GLY A 66 -4.54 16.00 17.46
N TYR A 67 -4.22 16.16 16.17
CA TYR A 67 -4.58 17.32 15.35
C TYR A 67 -4.67 16.93 13.86
N ALA A 68 -5.21 17.80 13.01
CA ALA A 68 -5.30 17.58 11.57
C ALA A 68 -3.94 17.74 10.89
N VAL A 69 -3.17 16.63 10.81
CA VAL A 69 -1.88 16.57 10.11
C VAL A 69 -2.06 16.46 8.61
N ILE A 70 -3.02 15.65 8.17
CA ILE A 70 -3.29 15.38 6.76
C ILE A 70 -4.71 15.84 6.45
N ASP A 71 -4.84 16.69 5.43
CA ASP A 71 -6.13 17.05 4.87
C ASP A 71 -6.68 15.89 4.02
N PRO A 72 -7.97 15.52 4.15
CA PRO A 72 -8.57 14.47 3.33
C PRO A 72 -8.45 14.69 1.82
N GLN A 73 -8.51 15.94 1.35
CA GLN A 73 -8.37 16.28 -0.07
C GLN A 73 -6.95 16.05 -0.55
N ASP A 74 -5.94 16.40 0.26
CA ASP A 74 -4.54 16.13 -0.06
C ASP A 74 -4.25 14.63 -0.13
N ALA A 75 -4.86 13.84 0.77
CA ALA A 75 -4.72 12.38 0.74
C ALA A 75 -5.40 11.75 -0.49
N GLN A 76 -6.57 12.26 -0.88
CA GLN A 76 -7.22 11.84 -2.13
C GLN A 76 -6.41 12.24 -3.35
N ALA A 77 -5.84 13.45 -3.37
CA ALA A 77 -4.97 13.90 -4.44
C ALA A 77 -3.72 13.01 -4.54
N PHE A 78 -3.14 12.61 -3.40
CA PHE A 78 -2.05 11.65 -3.35
C PHE A 78 -2.44 10.30 -3.99
N ALA A 79 -3.59 9.73 -3.63
CA ALA A 79 -4.07 8.48 -4.23
C ALA A 79 -4.32 8.63 -5.75
N ARG A 80 -4.95 9.74 -6.16
CA ARG A 80 -5.25 10.05 -7.57
C ARG A 80 -4.02 10.12 -8.47
N ARG A 81 -2.86 10.54 -7.94
CA ARG A 81 -1.58 10.53 -8.68
C ARG A 81 -1.25 9.16 -9.27
N PHE A 82 -1.70 8.08 -8.62
CA PHE A 82 -1.38 6.71 -9.03
C PHE A 82 -2.56 5.94 -9.65
N THR A 83 -3.77 6.50 -9.60
CA THR A 83 -4.98 5.89 -10.20
C THR A 83 -5.42 6.57 -11.49
N MET A 84 -5.08 7.85 -11.72
CA MET A 84 -5.41 8.53 -12.97
C MET A 84 -4.58 8.02 -14.16
N GLN A 85 -3.34 7.62 -13.92
CA GLN A 85 -2.45 7.04 -14.91
C GLN A 85 -1.74 5.85 -14.29
N LYS A 86 -1.76 4.71 -14.99
CA LYS A 86 -1.05 3.50 -14.55
C LYS A 86 0.44 3.82 -14.38
N PRO A 87 0.99 3.75 -13.16
CA PRO A 87 2.40 3.99 -12.93
C PRO A 87 3.22 2.84 -13.50
N LEU A 88 4.51 3.10 -13.76
CA LEU A 88 5.43 2.03 -14.14
C LEU A 88 5.51 0.98 -13.02
N PRO A 89 5.45 -0.32 -13.31
CA PRO A 89 5.54 -1.36 -12.29
C PRO A 89 6.78 -1.24 -11.40
N GLU A 90 7.91 -0.81 -11.97
CA GLU A 90 9.16 -0.60 -11.23
C GLU A 90 9.05 0.51 -10.19
N LEU A 91 8.31 1.58 -10.51
CA LEU A 91 8.04 2.67 -9.56
C LEU A 91 7.20 2.17 -8.39
N LEU A 92 6.14 1.40 -8.66
CA LEU A 92 5.28 0.86 -7.60
C LEU A 92 6.03 -0.11 -6.69
N ARG A 93 6.83 -1.03 -7.26
CA ARG A 93 7.68 -1.94 -6.47
C ARG A 93 8.68 -1.18 -5.61
N MET A 94 9.29 -0.13 -6.15
CA MET A 94 10.22 0.72 -5.41
C MET A 94 9.50 1.41 -4.24
N LEU A 95 8.37 2.08 -4.49
CA LEU A 95 7.58 2.72 -3.44
C LEU A 95 7.11 1.72 -2.38
N ARG A 96 6.67 0.52 -2.78
CA ARG A 96 6.30 -0.56 -1.86
C ARG A 96 7.47 -0.97 -0.96
N SER A 97 8.69 -1.06 -1.51
CA SER A 97 9.88 -1.39 -0.72
C SER A 97 10.21 -0.35 0.36
N LEU A 98 9.73 0.89 0.20
CA LEU A 98 9.92 1.98 1.15
C LEU A 98 8.89 1.98 2.29
N ILE A 99 7.81 1.19 2.20
CA ILE A 99 6.78 1.10 3.26
C ILE A 99 7.39 0.59 4.57
N GLY A 100 8.21 -0.46 4.48
CA GLY A 100 8.93 -1.02 5.63
C GLY A 100 9.69 0.04 6.44
N PRO A 101 10.74 0.65 5.86
CA PRO A 101 11.56 1.62 6.56
C PRO A 101 10.87 2.96 6.86
N SER A 102 9.75 3.29 6.21
CA SER A 102 9.05 4.58 6.42
C SER A 102 7.90 4.50 7.43
N ILE A 103 7.10 3.44 7.36
CA ILE A 103 5.86 3.26 8.15
C ILE A 103 6.04 2.15 9.19
N LEU A 104 6.58 1.01 8.79
CA LEU A 104 6.61 -0.19 9.64
C LEU A 104 7.81 -0.24 10.60
N SER A 105 8.75 0.70 10.48
CA SER A 105 9.92 0.82 11.36
C SER A 105 9.59 1.47 12.72
N SER A 106 8.33 1.79 12.99
CA SER A 106 7.91 2.35 14.27
C SER A 106 8.14 1.35 15.41
N SER A 107 8.53 1.85 16.59
CA SER A 107 8.63 1.04 17.81
C SER A 107 7.28 0.68 18.41
N ASP A 108 6.19 1.35 18.00
CA ASP A 108 4.83 1.04 18.44
C ASP A 108 4.27 -0.12 17.61
N SER A 109 4.30 -1.32 18.17
CA SER A 109 3.79 -2.53 17.52
C SER A 109 2.28 -2.51 17.32
N SER A 110 1.52 -1.89 18.22
CA SER A 110 0.07 -1.80 18.11
C SER A 110 -0.33 -0.95 16.90
N TYR A 111 0.36 0.19 16.74
CA TYR A 111 0.21 1.01 15.54
C TYR A 111 0.56 0.22 14.28
N VAL A 112 1.74 -0.40 14.23
CA VAL A 112 2.21 -1.14 13.04
C VAL A 112 1.24 -2.26 12.65
N ASP A 113 0.75 -3.02 13.63
CA ASP A 113 -0.18 -4.12 13.36
C ASP A 113 -1.55 -3.60 12.91
N SER A 114 -2.01 -2.45 13.42
CA SER A 114 -3.25 -1.82 12.97
C SER A 114 -3.18 -1.37 11.50
N VAL A 115 -2.04 -0.79 11.09
CA VAL A 115 -1.82 -0.36 9.70
C VAL A 115 -1.74 -1.56 8.77
N LEU A 116 -0.96 -2.57 9.14
CA LEU A 116 -0.81 -3.78 8.33
C LEU A 116 -2.13 -4.50 8.15
N LYS A 117 -2.90 -4.67 9.24
CA LYS A 117 -4.21 -5.30 9.17
C LYS A 117 -5.13 -4.54 8.22
N LEU A 118 -5.22 -3.22 8.40
CA LEU A 118 -6.07 -2.37 7.56
C LEU A 118 -5.68 -2.46 6.08
N MET A 119 -4.39 -2.35 5.76
CA MET A 119 -3.85 -2.42 4.41
C MET A 119 -4.11 -3.78 3.75
N ILE A 120 -3.86 -4.88 4.47
CA ILE A 120 -4.05 -6.24 3.96
C ILE A 120 -5.54 -6.53 3.73
N GLU A 121 -6.41 -6.16 4.68
CA GLU A 121 -7.87 -6.30 4.53
C GLU A 121 -8.35 -5.56 3.27
N ALA A 122 -7.89 -4.32 3.06
CA ALA A 122 -8.26 -3.54 1.88
C ALA A 122 -7.74 -4.13 0.56
N CYS A 123 -6.52 -4.68 0.52
CA CYS A 123 -6.03 -5.39 -0.66
C CYS A 123 -6.91 -6.61 -1.01
N ILE A 124 -7.37 -7.34 0.02
CA ILE A 124 -8.26 -8.49 -0.16
C ILE A 124 -9.63 -8.04 -0.67
N ASP A 125 -10.18 -6.96 -0.10
CA ASP A 125 -11.47 -6.42 -0.52
C ASP A 125 -11.45 -5.92 -1.97
N ILE A 126 -10.37 -5.25 -2.38
CA ILE A 126 -10.16 -4.84 -3.77
C ILE A 126 -10.16 -6.05 -4.71
N ALA A 127 -9.32 -7.04 -4.44
CA ALA A 127 -9.25 -8.25 -5.28
C ALA A 127 -10.60 -8.98 -5.33
N ALA A 128 -11.24 -9.18 -4.18
CA ALA A 128 -12.53 -9.89 -4.11
C ALA A 128 -13.66 -9.17 -4.87
N ASN A 129 -13.51 -7.87 -5.11
CA ASN A 129 -14.44 -7.02 -5.84
C ASN A 129 -14.16 -6.95 -7.36
N ALA A 130 -13.08 -7.55 -7.85
CA ALA A 130 -12.72 -7.55 -9.27
C ALA A 130 -13.61 -8.43 -10.17
N VAL A 131 -14.59 -9.15 -9.59
CA VAL A 131 -15.48 -10.06 -10.32
C VAL A 131 -16.46 -9.30 -11.21
N ARG A 132 -16.49 -9.65 -12.50
CA ARG A 132 -17.30 -8.95 -13.52
C ARG A 132 -18.67 -9.57 -13.78
N GLU A 133 -18.83 -10.87 -13.56
CA GLU A 133 -20.06 -11.61 -13.89
C GLU A 133 -20.42 -12.65 -12.83
N TYR A 134 -21.73 -12.83 -12.60
CA TYR A 134 -22.28 -13.84 -11.68
C TYR A 134 -23.09 -14.88 -12.48
N PRO A 135 -23.02 -16.19 -12.14
CA PRO A 135 -22.22 -16.80 -11.07
C PRO A 135 -20.76 -16.98 -11.48
N TYR A 136 -19.87 -16.91 -10.50
CA TYR A 136 -18.43 -17.10 -10.67
C TYR A 136 -17.98 -18.40 -9.97
N GLY A 137 -16.93 -19.02 -10.49
CA GLY A 137 -16.29 -20.18 -9.89
C GLY A 137 -15.53 -19.86 -8.61
N LEU A 138 -15.12 -20.92 -7.88
CA LEU A 138 -14.39 -20.80 -6.61
C LEU A 138 -13.09 -19.97 -6.70
N HIS A 139 -12.49 -19.93 -7.89
CA HIS A 139 -11.19 -19.28 -8.12
C HIS A 139 -11.28 -17.98 -8.94
N ASP A 140 -12.48 -17.57 -9.31
CA ASP A 140 -12.71 -16.46 -10.24
C ASP A 140 -12.82 -15.10 -9.53
N ARG A 141 -12.87 -15.10 -8.19
CA ARG A 141 -12.86 -13.89 -7.35
C ARG A 141 -11.49 -13.25 -7.16
N PHE A 142 -10.44 -14.00 -7.43
CA PHE A 142 -9.09 -13.56 -7.18
C PHE A 142 -8.25 -14.18 -8.28
N ASP A 143 -7.99 -13.42 -9.33
CA ASP A 143 -7.33 -13.95 -10.51
C ASP A 143 -5.85 -14.28 -10.22
N SER A 144 -5.19 -14.95 -11.16
CA SER A 144 -3.77 -15.33 -10.96
C SER A 144 -2.82 -14.12 -10.89
N LYS A 145 -3.10 -13.03 -11.60
CA LYS A 145 -2.27 -11.82 -11.61
C LYS A 145 -2.40 -11.07 -10.27
N GLU A 146 -3.61 -10.91 -9.78
CA GLU A 146 -3.91 -10.30 -8.50
C GLU A 146 -3.31 -11.14 -7.36
N LYS A 147 -3.45 -12.47 -7.40
CA LYS A 147 -2.83 -13.37 -6.40
C LYS A 147 -1.32 -13.20 -6.35
N ASN A 148 -0.68 -13.17 -7.52
CA ASN A 148 0.77 -12.95 -7.61
C ASN A 148 1.16 -11.57 -7.07
N CYS A 149 0.40 -10.52 -7.39
CA CYS A 149 0.60 -9.18 -6.85
C CYS A 149 0.52 -9.18 -5.32
N PHE A 150 -0.54 -9.77 -4.78
CA PHE A 150 -0.76 -9.88 -3.34
C PHE A 150 0.34 -10.66 -2.62
N PHE A 151 0.81 -11.77 -3.19
CA PHE A 151 1.92 -12.52 -2.60
C PHE A 151 3.24 -11.73 -2.61
N GLU A 152 3.52 -10.95 -3.65
CA GLU A 152 4.69 -10.06 -3.68
C GLU A 152 4.59 -8.92 -2.65
N ILE A 153 3.38 -8.41 -2.39
CA ILE A 153 3.10 -7.46 -1.30
C ILE A 153 3.42 -8.10 0.06
N LEU A 154 2.86 -9.29 0.33
CA LEU A 154 3.10 -10.01 1.57
C LEU A 154 4.57 -10.34 1.77
N LYS A 155 5.25 -10.80 0.72
CA LYS A 155 6.68 -11.08 0.74
C LYS A 155 7.50 -9.85 1.12
N THR A 156 7.18 -8.68 0.55
CA THR A 156 7.86 -7.43 0.90
C THR A 156 7.73 -7.10 2.39
N ILE A 157 6.55 -7.32 2.97
CA ILE A 157 6.28 -7.09 4.40
C ILE A 157 7.03 -8.12 5.28
N ILE A 158 7.00 -9.38 4.89
CA ILE A 158 7.67 -10.48 5.61
C ILE A 158 9.17 -10.28 5.61
N ASP A 159 9.76 -9.99 4.45
CA ASP A 159 11.20 -9.78 4.29
C ASP A 159 11.68 -8.60 5.14
N PHE A 160 10.86 -7.55 5.26
CA PHE A 160 11.15 -6.43 6.17
C PHE A 160 11.07 -6.82 7.65
N LYS A 161 10.02 -7.54 8.08
CA LYS A 161 9.85 -7.95 9.49
C LYS A 161 10.82 -9.07 9.91
N ARG A 162 11.35 -9.85 8.98
CA ARG A 162 12.24 -11.01 9.22
C ARG A 162 13.44 -11.01 8.26
N PRO A 163 14.36 -10.03 8.40
CA PRO A 163 15.50 -9.92 7.50
C PRO A 163 16.41 -11.17 7.52
N ASP A 164 16.42 -11.91 8.63
CA ASP A 164 17.27 -13.09 8.81
C ASP A 164 16.94 -14.24 7.85
N ARG A 165 15.68 -14.34 7.39
CA ARG A 165 15.24 -15.39 6.44
C ARG A 165 15.70 -15.16 5.00
N VAL A 166 16.19 -13.97 4.69
CA VAL A 166 16.62 -13.59 3.33
C VAL A 166 18.05 -14.11 3.04
N ASN A 167 18.82 -14.46 4.07
CA ASN A 167 20.21 -14.92 3.95
C ASN A 167 20.40 -16.45 3.89
N GLU A 168 19.32 -17.24 3.91
CA GLU A 168 19.38 -18.71 3.84
C GLU A 168 19.26 -19.29 2.41
N LYS A 169 19.50 -18.49 1.37
CA LYS A 169 19.46 -18.93 -0.04
C LYS A 169 20.72 -18.60 -0.81
#